data_AF-A0A3D5YF68-F1
#
_entry.id   AF-A0A3D5YF68-F1
#
_cell.length_a   1.000
_cell.length_b   1.000
_cell.length_c   1.000
_cell.angle_alpha   90.00
_cell.angle_beta   90.00
_cell.angle_gamma   90.00
#
_symmetry.space_group_name_H-M   'P 1'
#
loop_
_entity.id
_entity.type
_entity.pdbx_description
1 polymer ?
#
loop_
_entity_poly.entity_id
_entity_poly.type
_entity_poly.pdbx_seq_one_letter_code
_entity_poly.pdbx_strand_id
1 'polypeptide(L)'
;MTSDFLFTDAFISAAKKHFDVLLFEPTFSSKDGDFLGAVAHHTHQEKKLLIVSSKTPVDILFPLIQTGKATTTLINPSCGVPGFANKGFWDMRDIAKARDF
;
A
#
# COMPACT_ATOMS: atom_id res chain seq x y z
N MET A 1 -16.79 0.02 10.02
CA MET A 1 -16.37 1.38 9.58
C MET A 1 -14.88 1.51 9.83
N THR A 2 -13.99 1.19 8.89
CA THR A 2 -12.54 1.31 9.14
C THR A 2 -11.65 1.45 7.88
N SER A 3 -12.14 1.23 6.66
CA SER A 3 -11.35 1.34 5.42
C SER A 3 -11.53 2.67 4.66
N ASP A 4 -12.63 3.39 4.86
CA ASP A 4 -12.98 4.57 4.05
C ASP A 4 -11.96 5.72 4.18
N PHE A 5 -11.31 5.84 5.35
CA PHE A 5 -10.27 6.83 5.59
C PHE A 5 -9.08 6.71 4.62
N LEU A 6 -8.71 5.48 4.22
CA LEU A 6 -7.58 5.22 3.32
C LEU A 6 -7.82 5.76 1.90
N PHE A 7 -9.05 6.14 1.57
CA PHE A 7 -9.45 6.68 0.28
C PHE A 7 -9.80 8.18 0.35
N THR A 8 -9.57 8.83 1.49
CA THR A 8 -9.79 10.27 1.63
C THR A 8 -8.67 11.07 0.98
N ASP A 9 -9.01 12.27 0.48
CA ASP A 9 -8.02 13.19 -0.09
C ASP A 9 -6.92 13.55 0.91
N ALA A 10 -7.25 13.65 2.20
CA ALA A 10 -6.28 13.92 3.26
C ALA A 10 -5.22 12.82 3.37
N PHE A 11 -5.66 11.55 3.42
CA PHE A 11 -4.75 10.41 3.45
C PHE A 11 -3.91 10.32 2.17
N ILE A 12 -4.55 10.43 1.00
CA ILE A 12 -3.86 10.35 -0.30
C ILE A 12 -2.83 11.48 -0.43
N SER A 13 -3.18 12.70 -0.01
CA SER A 13 -2.28 13.86 -0.02
C SER A 13 -1.08 13.67 0.92
N ALA A 14 -1.30 13.11 2.12
CA ALA A 14 -0.23 12.77 3.03
C ALA A 14 0.67 11.66 2.45
N ALA A 15 0.09 10.59 1.90
CA ALA A 15 0.83 9.47 1.33
C ALA A 15 1.71 9.89 0.14
N LYS A 16 1.22 10.76 -0.76
CA LYS A 16 1.99 11.29 -1.90
C LYS A 16 3.25 12.08 -1.50
N LYS A 17 3.34 12.57 -0.25
CA LYS A 17 4.55 13.24 0.25
C LYS A 17 5.67 12.25 0.59
N HIS A 18 5.34 10.98 0.76
CA HIS A 18 6.26 9.96 1.28
C HIS A 18 6.48 8.78 0.34
N PHE A 19 5.55 8.52 -0.57
CA PHE A 19 5.59 7.43 -1.53
C PHE A 19 5.56 7.96 -2.96
N ASP A 20 6.38 7.39 -3.82
CA ASP A 20 6.45 7.73 -5.24
C ASP A 20 5.24 7.17 -6.00
N VAL A 21 4.73 6.02 -5.56
CA VAL A 21 3.58 5.34 -6.15
C VAL A 21 2.63 4.85 -5.06
N LEU A 22 1.34 5.05 -5.30
CA LEU A 22 0.25 4.53 -4.48
C LEU A 22 -0.59 3.57 -5.32
N LEU A 23 -0.77 2.35 -4.83
CA LEU A 23 -1.61 1.33 -5.47
C LEU A 23 -2.75 0.96 -4.52
N PHE A 24 -3.98 1.24 -4.94
CA PHE A 24 -5.19 0.96 -4.17
C PHE A 24 -6.04 -0.08 -4.89
N GLU A 25 -6.01 -1.33 -4.43
CA GLU A 25 -6.76 -2.42 -5.06
C GLU A 25 -8.26 -2.11 -5.25
N PRO A 26 -8.98 -1.50 -4.29
CA PRO A 26 -10.41 -1.23 -4.47
C PRO A 26 -10.72 -0.23 -5.58
N THR A 27 -9.73 0.55 -6.03
CA THR A 27 -9.89 1.51 -7.13
C THR A 27 -9.46 0.94 -8.48
N PHE A 28 -8.85 -0.25 -8.52
CA PHE A 28 -8.63 -0.97 -9.76
C PHE A 28 -9.95 -1.57 -10.23
N SER A 29 -10.58 -0.94 -11.23
CA SER A 29 -11.68 -1.57 -11.94
C SER A 29 -11.15 -2.65 -12.88
N SER A 30 -12.01 -3.57 -13.33
CA SER A 30 -11.64 -4.56 -14.35
C SER A 30 -11.17 -3.95 -15.68
N LYS A 31 -11.34 -2.62 -15.87
CA LYS A 31 -10.84 -1.87 -17.02
C LYS A 31 -9.49 -1.19 -16.78
N ASP A 32 -9.09 -0.95 -15.53
CA ASP A 32 -7.87 -0.19 -15.18
C ASP A 32 -6.61 -1.05 -15.10
N GLY A 33 -6.71 -2.32 -15.45
CA GLY A 33 -5.60 -3.28 -15.51
C GLY A 33 -5.56 -4.26 -14.34
N ASP A 34 -4.66 -5.24 -14.44
CA ASP A 34 -4.42 -6.23 -13.39
C ASP A 34 -3.64 -5.59 -12.23
N PHE A 35 -4.26 -5.53 -11.06
CA PHE A 35 -3.64 -5.02 -9.83
C PHE A 35 -2.32 -5.75 -9.51
N LEU A 36 -2.28 -7.08 -9.68
CA LEU A 36 -1.05 -7.85 -9.43
C LEU A 36 0.05 -7.50 -10.44
N GLY A 37 -0.33 -7.28 -11.70
CA GLY A 37 0.58 -6.77 -12.73
C GLY A 37 1.17 -5.41 -12.38
N ALA A 38 0.35 -4.48 -11.87
CA ALA A 38 0.83 -3.16 -11.43
C ALA A 38 1.77 -3.26 -10.22
N VAL A 39 1.44 -4.12 -9.24
CA VAL A 39 2.31 -4.41 -8.10
C VAL A 39 3.66 -4.96 -8.59
N ALA A 40 3.66 -6.01 -9.42
CA ALA A 40 4.88 -6.61 -9.94
C ALA A 40 5.73 -5.59 -10.74
N HIS A 41 5.10 -4.84 -11.65
CA HIS A 41 5.81 -3.84 -12.45
C HIS A 41 6.50 -2.78 -11.58
N HIS A 42 5.82 -2.32 -10.53
CA HIS A 42 6.33 -1.27 -9.67
C HIS A 42 7.29 -1.78 -8.58
N THR A 43 7.18 -3.03 -8.13
CA THR A 43 8.15 -3.60 -7.17
C THR A 43 9.52 -3.83 -7.78
N HIS A 44 9.65 -3.97 -9.11
CA HIS A 44 10.93 -4.11 -9.81
C HIS A 44 11.73 -2.80 -9.96
N GLN A 45 11.16 -1.66 -9.57
CA GLN A 45 11.79 -0.34 -9.66
C GLN A 45 12.28 0.13 -8.28
N GLU A 46 13.40 0.86 -8.22
CA GLU A 46 13.90 1.45 -6.96
C GLU A 46 13.09 2.70 -6.60
N LYS A 47 12.04 2.50 -5.80
CA LYS A 47 11.13 3.56 -5.36
C LYS A 47 10.39 3.19 -4.08
N LYS A 48 9.69 4.16 -3.49
CA LYS A 48 8.81 3.99 -2.33
C LYS A 48 7.39 3.72 -2.79
N LEU A 49 6.86 2.56 -2.45
CA LEU A 49 5.57 2.06 -2.90
C LEU A 49 4.63 1.88 -1.70
N LEU A 50 3.43 2.46 -1.77
CA LEU A 50 2.33 2.11 -0.87
C LEU A 50 1.35 1.21 -1.60
N ILE A 51 1.03 0.06 -1.01
CA ILE A 51 0.02 -0.87 -1.52
C ILE A 51 -1.09 -0.95 -0.48
N VAL A 52 -2.33 -0.69 -0.90
CA VAL A 52 -3.53 -0.93 -0.12
C VAL A 52 -4.31 -2.05 -0.79
N SER A 53 -4.32 -3.23 -0.17
CA SER A 53 -4.98 -4.44 -0.67
C SER A 53 -6.06 -4.88 0.29
N SER A 54 -7.30 -5.03 -0.19
CA SER A 54 -8.45 -5.43 0.64
C SER A 54 -9.01 -6.81 0.27
N LYS A 55 -8.80 -7.25 -0.97
CA LYS A 55 -9.30 -8.51 -1.52
C LYS A 55 -8.17 -9.49 -1.78
N THR A 56 -7.03 -9.02 -2.29
CA THR A 56 -5.89 -9.89 -2.58
C THR A 56 -5.25 -10.36 -1.27
N PRO A 57 -5.14 -11.69 -1.05
CA PRO A 57 -4.46 -12.25 0.10
C PRO A 57 -3.01 -11.78 0.18
N VAL A 58 -2.60 -11.44 1.40
CA VAL A 58 -1.26 -10.92 1.69
C VAL A 58 -0.16 -11.90 1.25
N ASP A 59 -0.41 -13.21 1.34
CA ASP A 59 0.52 -14.26 0.91
C ASP A 59 0.83 -14.24 -0.60
N ILE A 60 -0.05 -13.67 -1.42
CA ILE A 60 0.18 -13.49 -2.87
C ILE A 60 1.07 -12.27 -3.10
N LEU A 61 0.93 -11.22 -2.29
CA LEU A 61 1.67 -9.96 -2.44
C LEU A 61 3.09 -10.05 -1.89
N PHE A 62 3.29 -10.75 -0.78
CA PHE A 62 4.58 -10.86 -0.11
C PHE A 62 5.73 -11.31 -1.04
N PRO A 63 5.58 -12.38 -1.85
CA PRO A 63 6.64 -12.80 -2.77
C PRO A 63 7.03 -11.70 -3.78
N LEU A 64 6.05 -10.97 -4.32
CA LEU A 64 6.27 -9.87 -5.27
C LEU A 64 7.02 -8.70 -4.64
N ILE A 65 6.72 -8.43 -3.36
CA ILE A 65 7.36 -7.37 -2.58
C ILE A 65 8.79 -7.76 -2.17
N GLN A 66 8.98 -8.99 -1.66
CA GLN A 66 10.26 -9.45 -1.11
C GLN A 66 11.36 -9.54 -2.17
N THR A 67 10.99 -10.02 -3.36
CA THR A 67 11.88 -10.15 -4.53
C THR A 67 12.12 -8.82 -5.24
N GLY A 68 11.32 -7.80 -4.93
CA GLY A 68 11.41 -6.47 -5.49
C GLY A 68 12.59 -5.64 -4.97
N LYS A 69 12.85 -4.55 -5.71
CA LYS A 69 13.79 -3.48 -5.36
C LYS A 69 13.09 -2.31 -4.66
N ALA A 70 11.78 -2.20 -4.76
CA ALA A 70 11.01 -1.14 -4.13
C ALA A 70 10.96 -1.26 -2.60
N THR A 71 11.11 -0.15 -1.89
CA THR A 71 10.74 -0.03 -0.48
C THR A 71 9.22 0.02 -0.42
N THR A 72 8.60 -1.07 0.00
CA THR A 72 7.14 -1.22 -0.05
C THR A 72 6.55 -1.15 1.35
N THR A 73 5.43 -0.47 1.49
CA THR A 73 4.51 -0.54 2.64
C THR A 73 3.21 -1.17 2.17
N LEU A 74 2.77 -2.24 2.84
CA LEU A 74 1.49 -2.90 2.58
C LEU A 74 0.51 -2.57 3.70
N ILE A 75 -0.72 -2.19 3.33
CA ILE A 75 -1.87 -2.04 4.23
C ILE A 75 -2.94 -3.00 3.75
N ASN A 76 -3.34 -3.95 4.61
CA ASN A 76 -4.50 -4.80 4.36
C ASN A 76 -5.57 -4.59 5.46
N PRO A 77 -6.63 -3.80 5.19
CA PRO A 77 -7.66 -3.49 6.19
C PRO A 77 -8.53 -4.72 6.54
N SER A 78 -8.55 -5.75 5.69
CA SER A 78 -9.34 -6.97 5.91
C SER A 78 -8.72 -7.92 6.94
N CYS A 79 -7.44 -7.75 7.27
CA CYS A 79 -6.74 -8.60 8.23
C CYS A 79 -6.87 -8.13 9.70
N GLY A 80 -7.65 -7.08 10.00
CA GLY A 80 -7.89 -6.58 11.38
C GLY A 80 -6.66 -5.99 12.07
N VAL A 81 -5.48 -6.15 11.49
CA VAL A 81 -4.19 -5.60 11.89
C VAL A 81 -3.59 -4.98 10.62
N PRO A 82 -3.12 -3.72 10.63
CA PRO A 82 -2.32 -3.20 9.53
C PRO A 82 -1.05 -4.06 9.40
N GLY A 83 -1.09 -5.04 8.49
CA GLY A 83 -0.01 -5.97 8.25
C GLY A 83 1.10 -5.30 7.46
N PHE A 84 2.08 -4.75 8.18
CA PHE A 84 3.23 -4.08 7.60
C PHE A 84 4.25 -5.10 7.07
N ALA A 85 4.22 -5.37 5.77
CA ALA A 85 5.37 -5.91 5.05
C ALA A 85 6.30 -4.74 4.74
N ASN A 86 7.35 -4.52 5.54
CA ASN A 86 8.27 -3.40 5.32
C ASN A 86 9.69 -3.88 5.02
N LYS A 87 10.26 -3.37 3.92
CA LYS A 87 11.69 -3.45 3.59
C LYS A 87 12.26 -2.03 3.62
N GLY A 88 12.25 -1.39 4.80
CA GLY A 88 12.87 -0.07 5.03
C GLY A 88 12.17 0.81 6.08
N PHE A 89 12.96 1.40 6.98
CA PHE A 89 12.54 2.18 8.17
C PHE A 89 11.27 3.04 8.02
N TRP A 90 10.19 2.64 8.68
CA TRP A 90 9.14 3.55 9.16
C TRP A 90 8.82 3.23 10.62
N ASP A 91 8.78 4.28 11.42
CA ASP A 91 8.38 4.29 12.82
C ASP A 91 6.85 4.42 12.88
N MET A 92 6.18 3.51 13.59
CA MET A 92 4.70 3.47 13.65
C MET A 92 4.06 4.75 14.22
N ARG A 93 4.86 5.63 14.82
CA ARG A 93 4.42 6.91 15.38
C ARG A 93 3.97 7.94 14.32
N ASP A 94 4.46 7.87 13.09
CA ASP A 94 4.10 8.86 12.06
C ASP A 94 2.77 8.52 11.35
N ILE A 95 2.38 7.24 11.32
CA ILE A 95 1.07 6.81 10.79
C ILE A 95 -0.05 7.09 11.80
N ALA A 96 0.22 6.96 13.10
CA ALA A 96 -0.76 7.29 14.15
C ALA A 96 -1.11 8.79 14.15
N LYS A 97 -0.14 9.67 13.91
CA LYS A 97 -0.37 11.13 13.81
C LYS A 97 -1.27 11.51 12.63
N ALA A 98 -1.27 10.74 11.55
CA ALA A 98 -2.16 11.00 10.41
C ALA A 98 -3.63 10.62 10.70
N ARG A 99 -3.90 9.88 11.80
CA ARG A 99 -5.26 9.49 12.22
C ARG A 99 -5.96 10.54 13.10
N ASP A 100 -5.22 11.51 13.61
CA ASP A 100 -5.71 12.58 14.50
C ASP A 100 -6.00 13.91 13.74
N PHE A 101 -6.09 13.87 12.41
CA PHE A 101 -6.52 15.00 11.56
C PHE A 101 -7.86 14.70 10.87
#